data_AF-A0A518ARV4-F1
#
_entry.id   AF-A0A518ARV4-F1
#
_cell.length_a   1.000
_cell.length_b   1.000
_cell.length_c   1.000
_cell.angle_alpha   90.00
_cell.angle_beta   90.00
_cell.angle_gamma   90.00
#
_symmetry.space_group_name_H-M   'P 1'
#
loop_
_entity.id
_entity.type
_entity.pdbx_description
1 polymer ?
#
loop_
_entity_poly.entity_id
_entity_poly.type
_entity_poly.pdbx_seq_one_letter_code
_entity_poly.pdbx_strand_id
1 'polypeptide(L)'
;MIQEKPLLPFEQWLLQFDTERWGALWHFLIVLVVLGALAMLLGLAIGTVLYGPVKAGERVYRVVANALHELFYVSPRRVWAIARVAMQEALRRRVLVAMAVFLLLMLFAGWFLKTDREPAKLYLSFVLTATSYLGLLIALLLAVFSLPNDFKSRTIYTIVSKPVRSIDIIVGRILGYTLVGTVLLLIMGASSYVFVIRALNHTHTIAVQEELPEFTSYDKGHRHLLEKNEVGEVIAVYEHDHEHTVTEKDGRYVVSPPLSTMKARVPLGGDIRFINRQGIEVERGVSVGKEWGYRSFIEGSTQAAAIWRFKGIDESVLIEDAEDGKYLPIELIVRVFRTWKGDINKPIEGIIQLQSTDGTVKTEPEFFYAKDGSIDTKYFPRELTDTNNQPVDLLEDLVDDEGQIDVVVQCIERAQYFGFAQGDCYIHLGDASPVWNFFKAYLSIWVQMVLVISIAVTASTVLSGPIAMLFTCSFILLGFFRDFFVGVAQGTQEGGGPIEALVRIVTHMNLISDFRDKNIAIQIMRWIDDGLQFLMVSLASVLPNFNDFNVSNYVAYGFDIPANLVAQQLVTCLAYVIGLAVVGYFLLRNREVAK
;
A
#
# COMPACT_ATOMS: atom_id res chain seq x y z
N MET A 1 -1.11 -7.29 -6.01
CA MET A 1 -0.31 -6.20 -6.61
C MET A 1 1.05 -6.27 -5.96
N ILE A 2 2.00 -6.78 -6.72
CA ILE A 2 3.41 -6.81 -6.34
C ILE A 2 3.96 -5.43 -6.62
N GLN A 3 4.94 -5.02 -5.83
CA GLN A 3 5.54 -3.70 -6.00
C GLN A 3 6.27 -3.64 -7.34
N GLU A 4 5.73 -2.88 -8.29
CA GLU A 4 6.26 -2.82 -9.67
C GLU A 4 7.58 -2.05 -9.78
N LYS A 5 7.83 -1.15 -8.82
CA LYS A 5 9.10 -0.43 -8.75
C LYS A 5 9.95 -1.04 -7.64
N PRO A 6 11.19 -1.43 -7.93
CA PRO A 6 12.08 -1.97 -6.90
C PRO A 6 12.24 -0.95 -5.77
N LEU A 7 12.03 -1.40 -4.53
CA LEU A 7 12.35 -0.61 -3.37
C LEU A 7 13.85 -0.42 -3.30
N LEU A 8 14.28 0.83 -3.24
CA LEU A 8 15.66 1.12 -2.90
C LEU A 8 15.95 0.55 -1.49
N PRO A 9 17.12 -0.09 -1.29
CA PRO A 9 17.63 -0.40 0.03
C PRO A 9 17.53 0.81 0.95
N PHE A 10 17.19 0.59 2.23
CA PHE A 10 16.91 1.67 3.17
C PHE A 10 18.04 2.73 3.25
N GLU A 11 19.29 2.28 3.26
CA GLU A 11 20.46 3.18 3.33
C GLU A 11 20.59 4.04 2.07
N GLN A 12 20.39 3.45 0.89
CA GLN A 12 20.40 4.17 -0.38
C GLN A 12 19.27 5.18 -0.42
N TRP A 13 18.04 4.78 -0.09
CA TRP A 13 16.90 5.70 -0.02
C TRP A 13 17.13 6.89 0.93
N LEU A 14 17.76 6.66 2.09
CA LEU A 14 17.95 7.68 3.11
C LEU A 14 19.09 8.66 2.77
N LEU A 15 20.25 8.13 2.36
CA LEU A 15 21.52 8.87 2.31
C LEU A 15 22.02 9.18 0.90
N GLN A 16 21.41 8.63 -0.16
CA GLN A 16 21.89 8.82 -1.52
C GLN A 16 22.11 10.30 -1.84
N PHE A 17 23.31 10.60 -2.34
CA PHE A 17 23.71 11.92 -2.80
C PHE A 17 24.24 11.77 -4.22
N ASP A 18 23.33 11.82 -5.18
CA ASP A 18 23.67 11.84 -6.60
C ASP A 18 23.19 13.14 -7.25
N THR A 19 23.85 13.54 -8.32
CA THR A 19 23.59 14.75 -9.11
C THR A 19 22.15 14.81 -9.66
N GLU A 20 21.51 13.66 -9.86
CA GLU A 20 20.14 13.56 -10.39
C GLU A 20 19.06 13.26 -9.33
N ARG A 21 19.42 12.69 -8.16
CA ARG A 21 18.45 12.28 -7.12
C ARG A 21 18.99 12.55 -5.71
N TRP A 22 18.24 13.36 -4.95
CA TRP A 22 18.54 13.65 -3.54
C TRP A 22 17.86 12.62 -2.64
N GLY A 23 18.62 12.03 -1.71
CA GLY A 23 18.10 11.11 -0.70
C GLY A 23 17.04 11.75 0.20
N ALA A 24 16.22 10.90 0.82
CA ALA A 24 15.06 11.33 1.60
C ALA A 24 15.43 12.29 2.75
N LEU A 25 16.60 12.11 3.37
CA LEU A 25 17.08 12.98 4.45
C LEU A 25 17.21 14.44 4.01
N TRP A 26 17.79 14.68 2.83
CA TRP A 26 17.94 16.02 2.29
C TRP A 26 16.59 16.64 1.95
N HIS A 27 15.69 15.85 1.37
CA HIS A 27 14.33 16.28 1.11
C HIS A 27 13.62 16.69 2.41
N PHE A 28 13.73 15.89 3.47
CA PHE A 28 13.15 16.22 4.78
C PHE A 28 13.74 17.50 5.38
N LEU A 29 15.05 17.72 5.26
CA LEU A 29 15.70 18.94 5.74
C LEU A 29 15.21 20.17 4.98
N ILE A 30 15.10 20.10 3.65
CA ILE A 30 14.61 21.19 2.82
C ILE A 30 13.15 21.50 3.16
N VAL A 31 12.30 20.47 3.23
CA VAL A 31 10.88 20.63 3.60
C VAL A 31 10.77 21.24 5.00
N LEU A 32 11.59 20.83 5.96
CA LEU A 32 11.61 21.41 7.31
C LEU A 32 12.02 22.90 7.28
N VAL A 33 13.04 23.27 6.51
CA VAL A 33 13.47 24.67 6.36
C VAL A 33 12.39 25.50 5.67
N VAL A 34 11.81 24.99 4.59
CA VAL A 34 10.74 25.67 3.83
C VAL A 34 9.50 25.85 4.70
N LEU A 35 9.06 24.81 5.41
CA LEU A 35 7.93 24.89 6.33
C LEU A 35 8.20 25.83 7.51
N GLY A 36 9.41 25.80 8.06
CA GLY A 36 9.83 26.75 9.10
C GLY A 36 9.80 28.19 8.59
N ALA A 37 10.33 28.44 7.40
CA ALA A 37 10.30 29.76 6.76
C ALA A 37 8.87 30.22 6.46
N LEU A 38 8.01 29.35 5.95
CA LEU A 38 6.59 29.64 5.73
C LEU A 38 5.88 29.97 7.04
N ALA A 39 6.12 29.21 8.11
CA ALA A 39 5.56 29.48 9.43
C ALA A 39 6.03 30.83 9.99
N MET A 40 7.29 31.21 9.75
CA MET A 40 7.82 32.52 10.09
C MET A 40 7.18 33.64 9.28
N LEU A 41 7.00 33.46 7.96
CA LEU A 41 6.33 34.42 7.09
C LEU A 41 4.86 34.60 7.49
N LEU A 42 4.16 33.51 7.81
CA LEU A 42 2.79 33.55 8.33
C LEU A 42 2.72 34.28 9.67
N GLY A 43 3.66 33.99 10.57
CA GLY A 43 3.80 34.71 11.84
C GLY A 43 4.06 36.19 11.66
N LEU A 44 4.90 36.56 10.69
CA LEU A 44 5.18 37.95 10.33
C LEU A 44 3.97 38.64 9.74
N ALA A 45 3.27 38.01 8.79
CA ALA A 45 2.06 38.53 8.17
C ALA A 45 0.97 38.79 9.23
N ILE A 46 0.66 37.80 10.07
CA ILE A 46 -0.29 37.95 11.17
C ILE A 46 0.17 39.05 12.13
N GLY A 47 1.46 39.06 12.48
CA GLY A 47 2.04 40.06 13.37
C GLY A 47 1.95 41.49 12.82
N THR A 48 2.15 41.66 11.51
CA THR A 48 2.07 42.98 10.87
C THR A 48 0.66 43.55 10.91
N VAL A 49 -0.35 42.72 10.68
CA VAL A 49 -1.76 43.11 10.72
C VAL A 49 -2.20 43.48 12.13
N LEU A 50 -1.76 42.70 13.14
CA LEU A 50 -2.20 42.89 14.52
C LEU A 50 -1.42 43.96 15.29
N TYR A 51 -0.12 44.13 15.01
CA TYR A 51 0.79 44.92 15.88
C TYR A 51 1.66 45.94 15.12
N GLY A 52 1.56 45.98 13.79
CA GLY A 52 2.41 46.78 12.92
C GLY A 52 3.73 46.09 12.55
N PRO A 53 4.39 46.53 11.46
CA PRO A 53 5.52 45.82 10.84
C PRO A 53 6.76 45.74 11.73
N VAL A 54 7.09 46.81 12.46
CA VAL A 54 8.30 46.87 13.31
C VAL A 54 8.21 45.89 14.48
N LYS A 55 7.08 45.86 15.20
CA LYS A 55 6.86 44.95 16.34
C LYS A 55 6.75 43.49 15.89
N ALA A 56 6.23 43.24 14.69
CA ALA A 56 6.17 41.91 14.11
C ALA A 56 7.57 41.35 13.82
N GLY A 57 8.44 42.16 13.20
CA GLY A 57 9.83 41.78 12.92
C GLY A 57 10.62 41.45 14.18
N GLU A 58 10.49 42.27 15.23
CA GLU A 58 11.17 42.02 16.51
C GLU A 58 10.72 40.70 17.16
N ARG A 59 9.43 40.37 17.08
CA ARG A 59 8.90 39.08 17.59
C ARG A 59 9.49 37.91 16.83
N VAL A 60 9.47 37.95 15.50
CA VAL A 60 10.01 36.86 14.66
C VAL A 60 11.50 36.66 14.92
N TYR A 61 12.28 37.75 14.97
CA TYR A 61 13.70 37.69 15.31
C TYR A 61 13.94 37.02 16.67
N ARG A 62 13.19 37.43 17.70
CA ARG A 62 13.30 36.86 19.05
C ARG A 62 12.92 35.38 19.07
N VAL A 63 11.91 34.98 18.31
CA VAL A 63 11.52 33.57 18.22
C VAL A 63 12.64 32.76 17.56
N VAL A 64 13.21 33.23 16.45
CA VAL A 64 14.32 32.54 15.76
C VAL A 64 15.57 32.44 16.64
N ALA A 65 15.98 33.53 17.27
CA ALA A 65 17.16 33.57 18.12
C ALA A 65 17.06 32.60 19.32
N ASN A 66 15.85 32.40 19.85
CA ASN A 66 15.61 31.48 20.95
C ASN A 66 15.22 30.07 20.49
N ALA A 67 14.78 29.88 19.24
CA ALA A 67 14.28 28.60 18.73
C ALA A 67 15.33 27.50 18.84
N LEU A 68 16.56 27.75 18.38
CA LEU A 68 17.63 26.76 18.43
C LEU A 68 17.90 26.32 19.88
N HIS A 69 18.06 27.27 20.81
CA HIS A 69 18.28 26.96 22.21
C HIS A 69 17.07 26.28 22.88
N GLU A 70 15.83 26.66 22.52
CA GLU A 70 14.66 26.03 23.10
C GLU A 70 14.42 24.59 22.60
N LEU A 71 14.77 24.32 21.33
CA LEU A 71 14.63 23.02 20.67
C LEU A 71 15.63 21.97 21.20
N PHE A 72 16.87 22.38 21.51
CA PHE A 72 17.90 21.44 22.03
C PHE A 72 17.71 21.04 23.49
N TYR A 73 16.97 21.81 24.28
CA TYR A 73 16.80 21.59 25.72
C TYR A 73 15.38 21.10 26.08
N VAL A 74 14.79 20.28 25.21
CA VAL A 74 13.57 19.51 25.50
C VAL A 74 13.88 18.52 26.61
N SER A 75 13.10 18.54 27.70
CA SER A 75 13.32 17.59 28.80
C SER A 75 12.29 16.45 28.73
N PRO A 76 12.72 15.18 28.69
CA PRO A 76 11.81 14.03 28.63
C PRO A 76 10.80 13.99 29.79
N ARG A 77 11.22 14.43 30.99
CA ARG A 77 10.37 14.46 32.19
C ARG A 77 9.18 15.43 32.05
N ARG A 78 9.39 16.65 31.51
CA ARG A 78 8.30 17.61 31.28
C ARG A 78 7.37 17.15 30.17
N VAL A 79 7.93 16.64 29.07
CA VAL A 79 7.16 16.08 27.95
C VAL A 79 6.25 14.95 28.43
N TRP A 80 6.77 14.01 29.21
CA TRP A 80 5.99 12.91 29.78
C TRP A 80 4.87 13.39 30.72
N ALA A 81 5.13 14.41 31.54
CA ALA A 81 4.10 14.97 32.43
C ALA A 81 2.92 15.54 31.64
N ILE A 82 3.19 16.25 30.54
CA ILE A 82 2.15 16.80 29.65
C ILE A 82 1.44 15.68 28.89
N ALA A 83 2.20 14.71 28.38
CA ALA A 83 1.65 13.55 27.70
C ALA A 83 0.67 12.78 28.59
N ARG A 84 1.03 12.53 29.85
CA ARG A 84 0.15 11.84 30.80
C ARG A 84 -1.17 12.58 31.03
N VAL A 85 -1.14 13.91 31.10
CA VAL A 85 -2.37 14.73 31.22
C VAL A 85 -3.20 14.61 29.94
N ALA A 86 -2.57 14.71 28.76
CA ALA A 86 -3.27 14.54 27.48
C ALA A 86 -3.90 13.15 27.34
N MET A 87 -3.23 12.08 27.82
CA MET A 87 -3.78 10.73 27.86
C MET A 87 -5.02 10.64 28.74
N GLN A 88 -4.97 11.21 29.95
CA GLN A 88 -6.12 11.22 30.88
C GLN A 88 -7.30 12.00 30.30
N GLU A 89 -7.01 13.11 29.61
CA GLU A 89 -8.01 13.91 28.91
C GLU A 89 -8.67 13.10 27.78
N ALA A 90 -7.88 12.41 26.96
CA ALA A 90 -8.37 11.55 25.88
C ALA A 90 -9.29 10.44 26.41
N LEU A 91 -8.88 9.71 27.45
CA LEU A 91 -9.69 8.62 28.02
C LEU A 91 -11.05 9.09 28.55
N ARG A 92 -11.13 10.31 29.09
CA ARG A 92 -12.39 10.90 29.57
C ARG A 92 -13.35 11.31 28.45
N ARG A 93 -12.86 11.52 27.22
CA ARG A 93 -13.64 11.94 26.05
C ARG A 93 -14.40 10.79 25.36
N ARG A 94 -14.67 9.69 26.07
CA ARG A 94 -15.37 8.50 25.55
C ARG A 94 -14.70 7.87 24.32
N VAL A 95 -13.37 7.91 24.22
CA VAL A 95 -12.60 7.26 23.13
C VAL A 95 -12.93 5.76 23.00
N LEU A 96 -13.28 5.12 24.12
CA LEU A 96 -13.72 3.72 24.14
C LEU A 96 -15.01 3.48 23.33
N VAL A 97 -15.81 4.50 23.02
CA VAL A 97 -16.95 4.37 22.10
C VAL A 97 -16.48 3.93 20.73
N ALA A 98 -15.32 4.38 20.28
CA ALA A 98 -14.80 3.96 18.99
C ALA A 98 -14.39 2.47 19.00
N MET A 99 -13.90 1.95 20.13
CA MET A 99 -13.72 0.50 20.31
C MET A 99 -15.05 -0.25 20.21
N ALA A 100 -16.12 0.27 20.83
CA ALA A 100 -17.44 -0.34 20.74
C ALA A 100 -17.99 -0.33 19.30
N VAL A 101 -17.82 0.78 18.58
CA VAL A 101 -18.18 0.90 17.15
C VAL A 101 -17.35 -0.09 16.32
N PHE A 102 -16.06 -0.21 16.57
CA PHE A 102 -15.19 -1.16 15.88
C PHE A 102 -15.68 -2.61 16.08
N LEU A 103 -15.91 -3.02 17.33
CA LEU A 103 -16.41 -4.36 17.62
C LEU A 103 -17.78 -4.62 16.99
N LEU A 104 -18.65 -3.61 16.95
CA LEU A 104 -19.93 -3.69 16.24
C LEU A 104 -19.72 -3.92 14.73
N LEU A 105 -18.83 -3.17 14.09
CA LEU A 105 -18.50 -3.38 12.67
C LEU A 105 -18.00 -4.80 12.41
N MET A 106 -17.17 -5.35 13.30
CA MET A 106 -16.67 -6.73 13.20
C MET A 106 -17.79 -7.77 13.32
N LEU A 107 -18.76 -7.57 14.22
CA LEU A 107 -19.93 -8.44 14.34
C LEU A 107 -20.77 -8.45 13.05
N PHE A 108 -21.01 -7.28 12.47
CA PHE A 108 -21.72 -7.16 11.19
C PHE A 108 -20.94 -7.80 10.04
N ALA A 109 -19.61 -7.61 10.00
CA ALA A 109 -18.74 -8.20 9.00
C ALA A 109 -18.82 -9.74 9.00
N GLY A 110 -18.83 -10.37 10.17
CA GLY A 110 -18.97 -11.83 10.27
C GLY A 110 -20.31 -12.35 9.74
N TRP A 111 -21.35 -11.52 9.70
CA TRP A 111 -22.65 -11.89 9.13
C TRP A 111 -22.72 -11.67 7.61
N PHE A 112 -22.16 -10.56 7.12
CA PHE A 112 -22.26 -10.13 5.72
C PHE A 112 -21.16 -10.67 4.79
N LEU A 113 -19.94 -10.88 5.29
CA LEU A 113 -18.79 -11.29 4.46
C LEU A 113 -18.75 -12.81 4.27
N LYS A 114 -19.75 -13.35 3.58
CA LYS A 114 -19.74 -14.75 3.12
C LYS A 114 -19.43 -14.75 1.64
N THR A 115 -18.35 -15.41 1.26
CA THR A 115 -17.97 -15.56 -0.13
C THR A 115 -17.34 -16.92 -0.35
N ASP A 116 -17.58 -17.44 -1.53
CA ASP A 116 -17.05 -18.72 -1.96
C ASP A 116 -15.58 -18.52 -2.40
N ARG A 117 -15.24 -17.37 -2.99
CA ARG A 117 -13.91 -17.09 -3.59
C ARG A 117 -13.06 -16.16 -2.72
N GLU A 118 -11.85 -16.61 -2.38
CA GLU A 118 -10.81 -15.84 -1.66
C GLU A 118 -11.29 -15.24 -0.31
N PRO A 119 -11.81 -16.05 0.64
CA PRO A 119 -12.35 -15.54 1.90
C PRO A 119 -11.31 -14.76 2.72
N ALA A 120 -10.05 -15.20 2.73
CA ALA A 120 -8.96 -14.55 3.46
C ALA A 120 -8.75 -13.09 3.04
N LYS A 121 -8.68 -12.85 1.73
CA LYS A 121 -8.56 -11.51 1.16
C LYS A 121 -9.71 -10.60 1.54
N LEU A 122 -10.94 -11.13 1.51
CA LEU A 122 -12.13 -10.35 1.89
C LEU A 122 -12.08 -9.94 3.36
N TYR A 123 -11.83 -10.87 4.27
CA TYR A 123 -11.75 -10.58 5.70
C TYR A 123 -10.56 -9.66 6.04
N LEU A 124 -9.37 -9.94 5.51
CA LEU A 124 -8.17 -9.13 5.76
C LEU A 124 -8.32 -7.71 5.22
N SER A 125 -8.80 -7.54 3.98
CA SER A 125 -9.01 -6.20 3.41
C SER A 125 -10.04 -5.40 4.19
N PHE A 126 -11.15 -6.02 4.60
CA PHE A 126 -12.18 -5.37 5.39
C PHE A 126 -11.65 -4.90 6.75
N VAL A 127 -11.00 -5.80 7.49
CA VAL A 127 -10.56 -5.53 8.86
C VAL A 127 -9.44 -4.49 8.89
N LEU A 128 -8.48 -4.56 7.96
CA LEU A 128 -7.41 -3.56 7.84
C LEU A 128 -7.95 -2.20 7.40
N THR A 129 -8.88 -2.16 6.45
CA THR A 129 -9.50 -0.91 5.97
C THR A 129 -10.35 -0.27 7.06
N ALA A 130 -11.19 -1.05 7.75
CA ALA A 130 -12.02 -0.58 8.85
C ALA A 130 -11.16 -0.03 10.00
N THR A 131 -10.07 -0.74 10.35
CA THR A 131 -9.11 -0.27 11.35
C THR A 131 -8.45 1.03 10.91
N SER A 132 -7.99 1.12 9.67
CA SER A 132 -7.34 2.32 9.13
C SER A 132 -8.25 3.54 9.21
N TYR A 133 -9.44 3.50 8.60
CA TYR A 133 -10.36 4.64 8.57
C TYR A 133 -10.85 5.06 9.95
N LEU A 134 -11.17 4.08 10.81
CA LEU A 134 -11.58 4.39 12.17
C LEU A 134 -10.42 4.95 13.00
N GLY A 135 -9.21 4.42 12.84
CA GLY A 135 -7.99 4.92 13.47
C GLY A 135 -7.69 6.37 13.09
N LEU A 136 -7.77 6.71 11.80
CA LEU A 136 -7.60 8.09 11.31
C LEU A 136 -8.67 9.04 11.84
N LEU A 137 -9.93 8.60 11.89
CA LEU A 137 -11.02 9.40 12.44
C LEU A 137 -10.81 9.69 13.92
N ILE A 138 -10.39 8.70 14.71
CA ILE A 138 -10.12 8.88 16.15
C ILE A 138 -8.92 9.79 16.37
N ALA A 139 -7.84 9.60 15.62
CA ALA A 139 -6.66 10.46 15.64
C ALA A 139 -7.05 11.92 15.41
N LEU A 140 -7.85 12.17 14.37
CA LEU A 140 -8.40 13.49 14.06
C LEU A 140 -9.20 14.06 15.24
N LEU A 141 -10.20 13.34 15.73
CA LEU A 141 -11.10 13.83 16.77
C LEU A 141 -10.40 14.09 18.11
N LEU A 142 -9.41 13.26 18.45
CA LEU A 142 -8.64 13.40 19.69
C LEU A 142 -7.71 14.62 19.66
N ALA A 143 -6.99 14.79 18.56
CA ALA A 143 -5.92 15.77 18.48
C ALA A 143 -6.41 17.18 18.10
N VAL A 144 -7.43 17.30 17.23
CA VAL A 144 -7.91 18.60 16.71
C VAL A 144 -8.41 19.53 17.82
N PHE A 145 -9.13 18.97 18.78
CA PHE A 145 -9.76 19.73 19.85
C PHE A 145 -8.88 19.90 21.09
N SER A 146 -7.62 19.47 20.99
CA SER A 146 -6.66 19.45 22.08
C SER A 146 -6.40 20.85 22.66
N LEU A 147 -5.67 21.70 21.93
CA LEU A 147 -5.32 23.04 22.37
C LEU A 147 -6.50 24.03 22.34
N PRO A 148 -7.43 23.99 21.37
CA PRO A 148 -8.57 24.91 21.33
C PRO A 148 -9.44 24.84 22.58
N ASN A 149 -9.62 23.64 23.16
CA ASN A 149 -10.37 23.51 24.42
C ASN A 149 -9.61 24.08 25.60
N ASP A 150 -8.30 23.84 25.66
CA ASP A 150 -7.41 24.43 26.67
C ASP A 150 -7.42 25.96 26.66
N PHE A 151 -7.51 26.57 25.48
CA PHE A 151 -7.70 28.01 25.32
C PHE A 151 -9.06 28.45 25.85
N LYS A 152 -10.12 27.74 25.47
CA LYS A 152 -11.49 28.05 25.88
C LYS A 152 -11.68 27.93 27.40
N SER A 153 -11.07 26.92 28.03
CA SER A 153 -11.13 26.68 29.47
C SER A 153 -10.10 27.49 30.28
N ARG A 154 -9.25 28.28 29.62
CA ARG A 154 -8.13 29.04 30.23
C ARG A 154 -7.10 28.15 30.96
N THR A 155 -7.10 26.84 30.75
CA THR A 155 -6.15 25.91 31.36
C THR A 155 -4.72 26.19 30.89
N ILE A 156 -4.54 26.58 29.63
CA ILE A 156 -3.21 26.81 29.05
C ILE A 156 -2.40 27.89 29.78
N TYR A 157 -3.05 28.94 30.28
CA TYR A 157 -2.37 30.02 31.03
C TYR A 157 -1.79 29.53 32.37
N THR A 158 -2.37 28.46 32.94
CA THR A 158 -1.82 27.82 34.16
C THR A 158 -0.67 26.86 33.86
N ILE A 159 -0.55 26.40 32.61
CA ILE A 159 0.55 25.54 32.14
C ILE A 159 1.76 26.40 31.79
N VAL A 160 1.54 27.50 31.08
CA VAL A 160 2.60 28.41 30.62
C VAL A 160 3.22 29.23 31.77
N SER A 161 2.52 29.38 32.90
CA SER A 161 3.09 30.00 34.11
C SER A 161 4.13 29.11 34.84
N LYS A 162 4.20 27.82 34.51
CA LYS A 162 5.25 26.91 34.97
C LYS A 162 6.43 26.96 34.00
N PRO A 163 7.66 26.55 34.40
CA PRO A 163 8.83 26.53 33.52
C PRO A 163 8.75 25.39 32.48
N VAL A 164 7.73 25.46 31.62
CA VAL A 164 7.40 24.53 30.54
C VAL A 164 7.49 25.30 29.23
N ARG A 165 8.23 24.76 28.27
CA ARG A 165 8.45 25.43 26.98
C ARG A 165 7.34 25.09 26.00
N SER A 166 7.11 25.96 25.01
CA SER A 166 6.09 25.73 23.97
C SER A 166 6.30 24.41 23.22
N ILE A 167 7.55 24.01 22.97
CA ILE A 167 7.88 22.73 22.33
C ILE A 167 7.52 21.53 23.23
N ASP A 168 7.73 21.63 24.55
CA ASP A 168 7.38 20.57 25.50
C ASP A 168 5.87 20.30 25.47
N ILE A 169 5.05 21.35 25.30
CA ILE A 169 3.58 21.25 25.20
C ILE A 169 3.16 20.49 23.94
N ILE A 170 3.74 20.84 22.78
CA ILE A 170 3.36 20.26 21.50
C ILE A 170 3.80 18.80 21.42
N VAL A 171 5.08 18.52 21.70
CA VAL A 171 5.61 17.15 21.70
C VAL A 171 4.91 16.30 22.74
N GLY A 172 4.64 16.84 23.93
CA GLY A 172 3.89 16.15 24.98
C GLY A 172 2.47 15.78 24.53
N ARG A 173 1.75 16.66 23.84
CA ARG A 173 0.41 16.37 23.31
C ARG A 173 0.43 15.36 22.18
N ILE A 174 1.36 15.49 21.21
CA ILE A 174 1.54 14.50 20.14
C ILE A 174 1.81 13.12 20.73
N LEU A 175 2.76 13.02 21.67
CA LEU A 175 3.13 11.76 22.32
C LEU A 175 1.95 11.19 23.14
N GLY A 176 1.25 12.03 23.90
CA GLY A 176 0.10 11.60 24.71
C GLY A 176 -1.03 11.00 23.88
N TYR A 177 -1.46 11.67 22.80
CA TYR A 177 -2.50 11.12 21.92
C TYR A 177 -2.00 9.91 21.12
N THR A 178 -0.72 9.91 20.72
CA THR A 178 -0.10 8.76 20.06
C THR A 178 -0.14 7.52 20.95
N LEU A 179 0.18 7.65 22.25
CA LEU A 179 0.11 6.52 23.18
C LEU A 179 -1.32 5.98 23.36
N VAL A 180 -2.32 6.86 23.48
CA VAL A 180 -3.72 6.42 23.55
C VAL A 180 -4.14 5.72 22.27
N GLY A 181 -3.80 6.30 21.12
CA GLY A 181 -4.03 5.67 19.81
C GLY A 181 -3.33 4.33 19.68
N THR A 182 -2.10 4.20 20.18
CA THR A 182 -1.33 2.95 20.15
C THR A 182 -2.01 1.85 20.96
N VAL A 183 -2.43 2.15 22.19
CA VAL A 183 -3.17 1.18 23.02
C VAL A 183 -4.46 0.75 22.35
N LEU A 184 -5.21 1.71 21.78
CA LEU A 184 -6.44 1.41 21.07
C LEU A 184 -6.17 0.53 19.84
N LEU A 185 -5.17 0.88 19.03
CA LEU A 185 -4.79 0.16 17.82
C LEU A 185 -4.28 -1.25 18.12
N LEU A 186 -3.57 -1.45 19.25
CA LEU A 186 -3.17 -2.78 19.71
C LEU A 186 -4.38 -3.65 20.06
N ILE A 187 -5.39 -3.09 20.75
CA ILE A 187 -6.63 -3.82 21.06
C ILE A 187 -7.41 -4.12 19.77
N MET A 188 -7.50 -3.16 18.85
CA MET A 188 -8.13 -3.36 17.53
C MET A 188 -7.38 -4.43 16.74
N GLY A 189 -6.04 -4.42 16.72
CA GLY A 189 -5.23 -5.42 16.03
C GLY A 189 -5.34 -6.81 16.64
N ALA A 190 -5.34 -6.93 17.96
CA ALA A 190 -5.53 -8.21 18.64
C ALA A 190 -6.93 -8.79 18.36
N SER A 191 -7.98 -7.98 18.48
CA SER A 191 -9.36 -8.42 18.18
C SER A 191 -9.56 -8.76 16.69
N SER A 192 -8.91 -8.01 15.81
CA SER A 192 -8.86 -8.25 14.36
C SER A 192 -8.22 -9.58 14.01
N TYR A 193 -7.05 -9.84 14.57
CA TYR A 193 -6.32 -11.10 14.37
C TYR A 193 -7.15 -12.30 14.85
N VAL A 194 -7.73 -12.20 16.04
CA VAL A 194 -8.62 -13.24 16.60
C VAL A 194 -9.85 -13.45 15.71
N PHE A 195 -10.44 -12.37 15.19
CA PHE A 195 -11.59 -12.48 14.29
C PHE A 195 -11.22 -13.14 12.97
N VAL A 196 -10.13 -12.74 12.32
CA VAL A 196 -9.68 -13.32 11.05
C VAL A 196 -9.39 -14.81 11.20
N ILE A 197 -8.63 -15.20 12.22
CA ILE A 197 -8.35 -16.63 12.46
C ILE A 197 -9.64 -17.41 12.71
N ARG A 198 -10.56 -16.89 13.51
CA ARG A 198 -11.83 -17.58 13.76
C ARG A 198 -12.77 -17.59 12.57
N ALA A 199 -12.70 -16.58 11.71
CA ALA A 199 -13.49 -16.52 10.47
C ALA A 199 -12.97 -17.54 9.45
N LEU A 200 -11.64 -17.68 9.37
CA LEU A 200 -10.95 -18.58 8.46
C LEU A 200 -10.89 -20.03 8.95
N ASN A 201 -10.88 -20.26 10.26
CA ASN A 201 -10.86 -21.62 10.80
C ASN A 201 -12.24 -22.28 10.63
N HIS A 202 -12.32 -23.22 9.71
CA HIS A 202 -13.50 -24.03 9.44
C HIS A 202 -13.09 -25.45 9.06
N THR A 203 -14.01 -26.39 9.19
CA THR A 203 -13.76 -27.79 8.84
C THR A 203 -14.91 -28.25 7.98
N HIS A 204 -14.62 -28.99 6.93
CA HIS A 204 -15.63 -29.69 6.17
C HIS A 204 -15.79 -31.11 6.72
N THR A 205 -16.93 -31.71 6.41
CA THR A 205 -17.20 -33.12 6.68
C THR A 205 -17.47 -33.82 5.35
N ILE A 206 -17.11 -35.10 5.28
CA ILE A 206 -17.42 -35.93 4.14
C ILE A 206 -18.54 -36.86 4.58
N ALA A 207 -19.63 -36.88 3.81
CA ALA A 207 -20.73 -37.78 4.08
C ALA A 207 -20.25 -39.24 3.95
N VAL A 208 -20.54 -40.07 4.96
CA VAL A 208 -20.17 -41.49 4.96
C VAL A 208 -21.14 -42.23 4.01
N GLN A 209 -20.69 -42.53 2.79
CA GLN A 209 -21.41 -43.34 1.80
C GLN A 209 -20.45 -44.38 1.18
N GLU A 210 -21.01 -45.41 0.51
CA GLU A 210 -20.24 -46.47 -0.14
C GLU A 210 -19.34 -45.96 -1.27
N GLU A 211 -19.70 -44.81 -1.88
CA GLU A 211 -18.90 -44.10 -2.88
C GLU A 211 -18.43 -42.75 -2.34
N LEU A 212 -17.21 -42.34 -2.73
CA LEU A 212 -16.66 -41.03 -2.41
C LEU A 212 -17.51 -39.94 -3.08
N PRO A 213 -18.12 -39.01 -2.31
CA PRO A 213 -18.86 -37.91 -2.91
C PRO A 213 -17.90 -36.98 -3.68
N GLU A 214 -18.39 -36.41 -4.78
CA GLU A 214 -17.63 -35.47 -5.62
C GLU A 214 -17.21 -34.20 -4.86
N PHE A 215 -17.96 -33.81 -3.82
CA PHE A 215 -17.70 -32.61 -3.03
C PHE A 215 -17.79 -32.86 -1.52
N THR A 216 -17.09 -32.02 -0.75
CA THR A 216 -17.25 -31.93 0.71
C THR A 216 -18.58 -31.27 1.13
N SER A 217 -18.92 -31.31 2.43
CA SER A 217 -20.08 -30.60 2.98
C SER A 217 -20.01 -29.10 2.71
N TYR A 218 -21.17 -28.47 2.47
CA TYR A 218 -21.24 -27.02 2.29
C TYR A 218 -21.14 -26.32 3.64
N ASP A 219 -19.95 -25.84 3.96
CA ASP A 219 -19.64 -25.15 5.21
C ASP A 219 -19.10 -23.76 4.91
N LYS A 220 -19.50 -22.77 5.73
CA LYS A 220 -19.02 -21.38 5.62
C LYS A 220 -19.14 -20.73 4.24
N GLY A 221 -19.99 -21.25 3.35
CA GLY A 221 -20.28 -20.67 2.05
C GLY A 221 -19.60 -21.36 0.87
N HIS A 222 -18.82 -22.42 1.07
CA HIS A 222 -18.23 -23.16 -0.05
C HIS A 222 -18.09 -24.65 0.26
N ARG A 223 -17.59 -25.39 -0.72
CA ARG A 223 -17.26 -26.81 -0.68
C ARG A 223 -16.04 -27.05 -1.57
N HIS A 224 -15.33 -28.13 -1.32
CA HIS A 224 -14.14 -28.52 -2.08
C HIS A 224 -14.45 -29.73 -2.94
N LEU A 225 -13.91 -29.76 -4.16
CA LEU A 225 -13.91 -30.96 -5.00
C LEU A 225 -12.98 -32.01 -4.37
N LEU A 226 -13.41 -33.25 -4.31
CA LEU A 226 -12.58 -34.35 -3.83
C LEU A 226 -12.04 -35.13 -5.02
N GLU A 227 -10.72 -35.21 -5.12
CA GLU A 227 -10.03 -36.03 -6.12
C GLU A 227 -9.21 -37.12 -5.43
N LYS A 228 -8.97 -38.21 -6.16
CA LYS A 228 -8.16 -39.32 -5.69
C LYS A 228 -6.84 -39.30 -6.45
N ASN A 229 -5.73 -39.09 -5.75
CA ASN A 229 -4.40 -39.10 -6.36
C ASN A 229 -4.04 -40.50 -6.86
N GLU A 230 -3.01 -40.60 -7.71
CA GLU A 230 -2.53 -41.87 -8.30
C GLU A 230 -2.15 -42.93 -7.25
N VAL A 231 -1.81 -42.49 -6.04
CA VAL A 231 -1.46 -43.33 -4.87
C VAL A 231 -2.70 -43.83 -4.11
N GLY A 232 -3.90 -43.38 -4.49
CA GLY A 232 -5.16 -43.78 -3.87
C GLY A 232 -5.58 -42.94 -2.66
N GLU A 233 -4.83 -41.90 -2.30
CA GLU A 233 -5.20 -40.93 -1.27
C GLU A 233 -6.27 -39.97 -1.78
N VAL A 234 -7.23 -39.63 -0.92
CA VAL A 234 -8.27 -38.63 -1.21
C VAL A 234 -7.71 -37.27 -0.84
N ILE A 235 -7.69 -36.34 -1.78
CA ILE A 235 -7.31 -34.95 -1.55
C ILE A 235 -8.51 -34.05 -1.81
N ALA A 236 -8.65 -32.99 -1.01
CA ALA A 236 -9.51 -31.88 -1.36
C ALA A 236 -8.73 -30.99 -2.32
N VAL A 237 -9.18 -30.89 -3.58
CA VAL A 237 -8.53 -30.08 -4.61
C VAL A 237 -8.40 -28.64 -4.12
N TYR A 238 -7.25 -28.02 -4.36
CA TYR A 238 -6.99 -26.63 -4.02
C TYR A 238 -7.94 -25.70 -4.76
N GLU A 239 -9.08 -25.40 -4.14
CA GLU A 239 -10.03 -24.41 -4.59
C GLU A 239 -10.22 -23.39 -3.45
N HIS A 240 -10.29 -22.10 -3.81
CA HIS A 240 -10.55 -21.01 -2.85
C HIS A 240 -9.38 -20.66 -1.88
N ASP A 241 -8.14 -20.89 -2.31
CA ASP A 241 -6.89 -20.40 -1.68
C ASP A 241 -6.56 -21.00 -0.30
N HIS A 242 -6.98 -22.24 -0.05
CA HIS A 242 -6.56 -23.01 1.12
C HIS A 242 -6.71 -24.52 0.86
N GLU A 243 -5.90 -25.32 1.56
CA GLU A 243 -5.87 -26.77 1.42
C GLU A 243 -6.46 -27.44 2.65
N HIS A 244 -7.06 -28.61 2.45
CA HIS A 244 -7.39 -29.51 3.53
C HIS A 244 -6.75 -30.86 3.29
N THR A 245 -6.04 -31.37 4.29
CA THR A 245 -5.62 -32.77 4.30
C THR A 245 -6.81 -33.63 4.68
N VAL A 246 -7.13 -34.64 3.88
CA VAL A 246 -8.15 -35.62 4.22
C VAL A 246 -7.44 -36.85 4.76
N THR A 247 -7.66 -37.15 6.03
CA THR A 247 -7.12 -38.37 6.66
C THR A 247 -8.24 -39.36 6.91
N GLU A 248 -8.04 -40.62 6.49
CA GLU A 248 -8.96 -41.69 6.83
C GLU A 248 -8.64 -42.21 8.24
N LYS A 249 -9.62 -42.15 9.15
CA LYS A 249 -9.49 -42.68 10.50
C LYS A 249 -10.73 -43.49 10.86
N ASP A 250 -10.53 -44.77 11.18
CA ASP A 250 -11.59 -45.69 11.60
C ASP A 250 -12.76 -45.81 10.59
N GLY A 251 -12.46 -45.82 9.28
CA GLY A 251 -13.46 -45.90 8.21
C GLY A 251 -14.29 -44.62 8.00
N ARG A 252 -13.83 -43.48 8.52
CA ARG A 252 -14.38 -42.14 8.27
C ARG A 252 -13.30 -41.21 7.76
N TYR A 253 -13.61 -40.45 6.72
CA TYR A 253 -12.74 -39.39 6.25
C TYR A 253 -12.90 -38.16 7.15
N VAL A 254 -11.79 -37.73 7.76
CA VAL A 254 -11.71 -36.53 8.57
C VAL A 254 -10.92 -35.49 7.78
N VAL A 255 -11.56 -34.36 7.49
CA VAL A 255 -10.94 -33.22 6.83
C VAL A 255 -10.24 -32.37 7.89
N SER A 256 -8.96 -32.06 7.69
CA SER A 256 -8.21 -31.17 8.58
C SER A 256 -8.78 -29.75 8.55
N PRO A 257 -8.49 -28.91 9.56
CA PRO A 257 -8.60 -27.46 9.41
C PRO A 257 -7.79 -26.98 8.18
N PRO A 258 -8.13 -25.83 7.59
CA PRO A 258 -7.44 -25.31 6.41
C PRO A 258 -5.97 -25.07 6.73
N LEU A 259 -5.10 -25.70 5.97
CA LEU A 259 -3.66 -25.42 5.97
C LEU A 259 -3.42 -24.14 5.17
N SER A 260 -2.50 -23.30 5.66
CA SER A 260 -2.01 -22.13 4.93
C SER A 260 -3.04 -21.03 4.59
N THR A 261 -4.03 -20.78 5.46
CA THR A 261 -5.10 -19.79 5.20
C THR A 261 -4.65 -18.31 5.23
N MET A 262 -3.47 -18.04 5.82
CA MET A 262 -2.80 -16.75 5.71
C MET A 262 -1.36 -17.02 5.25
N LYS A 263 -1.04 -16.62 4.03
CA LYS A 263 0.32 -16.68 3.46
C LYS A 263 0.97 -15.30 3.49
N ALA A 264 2.29 -15.27 3.47
CA ALA A 264 3.06 -14.04 3.32
C ALA A 264 4.21 -14.31 2.36
N ARG A 265 3.85 -14.54 1.10
CA ARG A 265 4.76 -14.85 0.00
C ARG A 265 5.76 -13.71 -0.18
N VAL A 266 7.04 -14.04 -0.35
CA VAL A 266 8.08 -13.06 -0.68
C VAL A 266 8.30 -13.06 -2.19
N PRO A 267 7.76 -12.08 -2.94
CA PRO A 267 7.88 -12.08 -4.39
C PRO A 267 9.20 -11.42 -4.84
N LEU A 268 9.88 -12.05 -5.79
CA LEU A 268 10.87 -11.40 -6.63
C LEU A 268 10.20 -11.04 -7.96
N GLY A 269 10.00 -9.74 -8.19
CA GLY A 269 9.36 -9.22 -9.40
C GLY A 269 10.34 -9.10 -10.58
N GLY A 270 9.81 -9.25 -11.79
CA GLY A 270 10.54 -9.05 -13.05
C GLY A 270 10.05 -7.82 -13.82
N ASP A 271 10.81 -7.38 -14.80
CA ASP A 271 10.44 -6.33 -15.75
C ASP A 271 9.70 -6.96 -16.94
N ILE A 272 8.48 -6.51 -17.24
CA ILE A 272 7.63 -7.07 -18.31
C ILE A 272 7.82 -6.32 -19.63
N ARG A 273 7.83 -7.08 -20.73
CA ARG A 273 7.73 -6.58 -22.11
C ARG A 273 6.77 -7.43 -22.93
N PHE A 274 6.28 -6.89 -24.04
CA PHE A 274 5.30 -7.58 -24.88
C PHE A 274 5.83 -7.80 -26.29
N ILE A 275 5.45 -8.93 -26.86
CA ILE A 275 5.59 -9.24 -28.28
C ILE A 275 4.21 -9.19 -28.91
N ASN A 276 4.08 -8.56 -30.06
CA ASN A 276 2.82 -8.49 -30.81
C ASN A 276 2.57 -9.76 -31.64
N ARG A 277 1.43 -9.81 -32.32
CA ARG A 277 1.03 -10.95 -33.17
C ARG A 277 2.05 -11.29 -34.27
N GLN A 278 2.85 -10.33 -34.72
CA GLN A 278 3.87 -10.50 -35.76
C GLN A 278 5.26 -10.87 -35.22
N GLY A 279 5.42 -11.04 -33.91
CA GLY A 279 6.73 -11.34 -33.31
C GLY A 279 7.60 -10.11 -33.06
N ILE A 280 7.03 -8.89 -33.12
CA ILE A 280 7.77 -7.64 -32.90
C ILE A 280 7.54 -7.16 -31.47
N GLU A 281 8.62 -6.73 -30.82
CA GLU A 281 8.59 -6.16 -29.47
C GLU A 281 7.83 -4.83 -29.44
N VAL A 282 6.95 -4.68 -28.46
CA VAL A 282 6.10 -3.51 -28.24
C VAL A 282 6.05 -3.17 -26.75
N GLU A 283 5.95 -1.88 -26.43
CA GLU A 283 5.89 -1.42 -25.04
C GLU A 283 4.59 -1.86 -24.33
N ARG A 284 3.49 -1.96 -25.07
CA ARG A 284 2.19 -2.42 -24.56
C ARG A 284 1.57 -3.43 -25.51
N GLY A 285 0.91 -4.42 -24.92
CA GLY A 285 0.06 -5.36 -25.64
C GLY A 285 -1.21 -4.73 -26.21
N VAL A 286 -2.12 -5.57 -26.66
CA VAL A 286 -3.40 -5.18 -27.28
C VAL A 286 -4.36 -4.65 -26.21
N SER A 287 -5.09 -3.59 -26.55
CA SER A 287 -6.21 -3.12 -25.73
C SER A 287 -7.49 -3.86 -26.11
N VAL A 288 -8.14 -4.47 -25.13
CA VAL A 288 -9.43 -5.18 -25.31
C VAL A 288 -10.64 -4.30 -24.99
N GLY A 289 -10.47 -2.97 -24.97
CA GLY A 289 -11.55 -2.01 -24.70
C GLY A 289 -11.92 -1.86 -23.22
N LYS A 290 -11.02 -2.23 -22.29
CA LYS A 290 -11.18 -1.87 -20.86
C LYS A 290 -10.67 -0.44 -20.62
N GLU A 291 -11.46 0.34 -19.89
CA GLU A 291 -11.11 1.72 -19.51
C GLU A 291 -9.86 1.80 -18.61
N TRP A 292 -9.61 0.77 -17.80
CA TRP A 292 -8.41 0.67 -16.97
C TRP A 292 -7.28 -0.05 -17.68
N GLY A 293 -6.27 0.71 -18.10
CA GLY A 293 -5.09 0.23 -18.86
C GLY A 293 -3.94 -0.33 -18.03
N TYR A 294 -4.19 -0.72 -16.77
CA TYR A 294 -3.14 -1.30 -15.91
C TYR A 294 -2.57 -2.61 -16.47
N ARG A 295 -3.43 -3.41 -17.12
CA ARG A 295 -3.03 -4.65 -17.79
C ARG A 295 -3.06 -4.48 -19.29
N SER A 296 -2.07 -5.05 -19.97
CA SER A 296 -2.04 -5.20 -21.42
C SER A 296 -2.31 -6.64 -21.82
N PHE A 297 -2.88 -6.87 -23.00
CA PHE A 297 -3.32 -8.20 -23.41
C PHE A 297 -2.50 -8.78 -24.58
N ILE A 298 -2.30 -10.09 -24.57
CA ILE A 298 -1.69 -10.86 -25.66
C ILE A 298 -2.77 -11.69 -26.37
N GLU A 299 -2.72 -11.73 -27.70
CA GLU A 299 -3.69 -12.45 -28.55
C GLU A 299 -3.32 -13.94 -28.64
N GLY A 300 -4.29 -14.80 -28.34
CA GLY A 300 -4.09 -16.25 -28.41
C GLY A 300 -4.01 -16.81 -29.83
N SER A 301 -3.27 -17.92 -29.98
CA SER A 301 -2.98 -18.56 -31.27
C SER A 301 -2.20 -17.64 -32.22
N THR A 302 -1.31 -16.80 -31.67
CA THR A 302 -0.42 -15.92 -32.43
C THR A 302 1.00 -15.95 -31.85
N GLN A 303 1.95 -15.20 -32.44
CA GLN A 303 3.28 -15.03 -31.85
C GLN A 303 3.31 -14.07 -30.65
N ALA A 304 2.16 -13.51 -30.26
CA ALA A 304 2.10 -12.59 -29.14
C ALA A 304 2.50 -13.29 -27.83
N ALA A 305 3.40 -12.66 -27.09
CA ALA A 305 3.93 -13.19 -25.83
C ALA A 305 4.09 -12.07 -24.81
N ALA A 306 3.97 -12.41 -23.54
CA ALA A 306 4.44 -11.58 -22.44
C ALA A 306 5.75 -12.18 -21.94
N ILE A 307 6.80 -11.37 -21.84
CA ILE A 307 8.12 -11.79 -21.37
C ILE A 307 8.46 -11.03 -20.11
N TRP A 308 8.76 -11.74 -19.04
CA TRP A 308 9.29 -11.15 -17.81
C TRP A 308 10.78 -11.43 -17.72
N ARG A 309 11.55 -10.36 -17.56
CA ARG A 309 12.98 -10.44 -17.27
C ARG A 309 13.19 -10.35 -15.77
N PHE A 310 13.69 -11.41 -15.17
CA PHE A 310 14.09 -11.42 -13.77
C PHE A 310 15.58 -11.12 -13.64
N LYS A 311 15.99 -10.58 -12.49
CA LYS A 311 17.38 -10.22 -12.19
C LYS A 311 17.74 -10.75 -10.80
N GLY A 312 19.01 -11.07 -10.58
CA GLY A 312 19.50 -11.62 -9.32
C GLY A 312 19.09 -13.08 -9.12
N ILE A 313 19.11 -13.86 -10.20
CA ILE A 313 18.89 -15.30 -10.17
C ILE A 313 20.20 -15.98 -9.85
N ASP A 314 20.26 -16.64 -8.70
CA ASP A 314 21.40 -17.44 -8.25
C ASP A 314 20.91 -18.65 -7.42
N GLU A 315 21.84 -19.44 -6.88
CA GLU A 315 21.52 -20.63 -6.09
C GLU A 315 20.58 -20.35 -4.88
N SER A 316 20.54 -19.12 -4.36
CA SER A 316 19.71 -18.75 -3.21
C SER A 316 18.23 -18.56 -3.54
N VAL A 317 17.86 -18.42 -4.82
CA VAL A 317 16.45 -18.31 -5.22
C VAL A 317 15.80 -19.67 -5.48
N LEU A 318 16.60 -20.74 -5.57
CA LEU A 318 16.12 -22.10 -5.73
C LEU A 318 15.64 -22.65 -4.37
N ILE A 319 14.44 -23.23 -4.37
CA ILE A 319 13.89 -23.94 -3.21
C ILE A 319 14.23 -25.42 -3.33
N GLU A 320 14.60 -26.04 -2.22
CA GLU A 320 14.92 -27.47 -2.13
C GLU A 320 13.69 -28.25 -1.67
N ASP A 321 13.19 -29.16 -2.52
CA ASP A 321 12.24 -30.19 -2.10
C ASP A 321 12.98 -31.44 -1.62
N ALA A 322 12.39 -32.14 -0.66
CA ALA A 322 12.91 -33.41 -0.16
C ALA A 322 12.76 -34.55 -1.18
N GLU A 323 11.83 -34.45 -2.13
CA GLU A 323 11.54 -35.48 -3.14
C GLU A 323 12.04 -35.14 -4.55
N ASP A 324 11.97 -33.87 -4.98
CA ASP A 324 12.21 -33.45 -6.37
C ASP A 324 13.49 -32.61 -6.60
N GLY A 325 14.32 -32.43 -5.57
CA GLY A 325 15.57 -31.66 -5.67
C GLY A 325 15.34 -30.14 -5.69
N LYS A 326 16.24 -29.38 -6.32
CA LYS A 326 16.15 -27.91 -6.36
C LYS A 326 15.33 -27.43 -7.54
N TYR A 327 14.41 -26.51 -7.29
CA TYR A 327 13.52 -25.94 -8.30
C TYR A 327 13.36 -24.42 -8.14
N LEU A 328 12.99 -23.76 -9.25
CA LEU A 328 12.64 -22.35 -9.30
C LEU A 328 11.10 -22.21 -9.34
N PRO A 329 10.46 -21.78 -8.25
CA PRO A 329 9.01 -21.59 -8.22
C PRO A 329 8.62 -20.25 -8.87
N ILE A 330 7.85 -20.33 -9.95
CA ILE A 330 7.29 -19.17 -10.64
C ILE A 330 5.77 -19.16 -10.41
N GLU A 331 5.26 -18.07 -9.86
CA GLU A 331 3.82 -17.86 -9.67
C GLU A 331 3.29 -16.90 -10.74
N LEU A 332 2.20 -17.29 -11.39
CA LEU A 332 1.57 -16.59 -12.49
C LEU A 332 0.09 -16.29 -12.20
N ILE A 333 -0.32 -15.04 -12.42
CA ILE A 333 -1.70 -14.57 -12.28
C ILE A 333 -2.21 -14.14 -13.65
N VAL A 334 -3.05 -14.97 -14.27
CA VAL A 334 -3.55 -14.66 -15.62
C VAL A 334 -4.91 -13.97 -15.55
N ARG A 335 -5.02 -12.78 -16.14
CA ARG A 335 -6.33 -12.20 -16.43
C ARG A 335 -6.87 -12.74 -17.74
N VAL A 336 -8.00 -13.42 -17.70
CA VAL A 336 -8.58 -14.00 -18.92
C VAL A 336 -9.61 -13.03 -19.51
N PHE A 337 -9.45 -12.69 -20.79
CA PHE A 337 -10.47 -11.98 -21.57
C PHE A 337 -10.97 -12.87 -22.70
N ARG A 338 -12.28 -13.17 -22.65
CA ARG A 338 -12.94 -13.99 -23.66
C ARG A 338 -13.71 -13.14 -24.65
N THR A 339 -13.51 -13.39 -25.93
CA THR A 339 -14.30 -12.73 -26.99
C THR A 339 -15.71 -13.30 -27.12
N TRP A 340 -15.92 -14.56 -26.71
CA TRP A 340 -17.23 -15.23 -26.70
C TRP A 340 -17.41 -16.00 -25.39
N LYS A 341 -18.66 -16.06 -24.88
CA LYS A 341 -18.93 -16.54 -23.51
C LYS A 341 -18.78 -18.05 -23.30
N GLY A 342 -19.02 -18.87 -24.33
CA GLY A 342 -18.83 -20.32 -24.30
C GLY A 342 -19.23 -21.03 -23.00
N ASP A 343 -18.42 -22.01 -22.60
CA ASP A 343 -18.39 -22.49 -21.22
C ASP A 343 -17.45 -21.61 -20.41
N ILE A 344 -18.00 -20.88 -19.44
CA ILE A 344 -17.27 -19.94 -18.57
C ILE A 344 -16.32 -20.68 -17.62
N ASN A 345 -16.60 -21.95 -17.29
CA ASN A 345 -15.82 -22.73 -16.34
C ASN A 345 -14.65 -23.47 -16.99
N LYS A 346 -14.69 -23.69 -18.31
CA LYS A 346 -13.58 -24.33 -19.04
C LYS A 346 -12.35 -23.42 -19.00
N PRO A 347 -11.21 -23.80 -18.39
CA PRO A 347 -10.01 -22.97 -18.37
C PRO A 347 -9.41 -22.79 -19.77
N ILE A 348 -8.60 -21.75 -19.95
CA ILE A 348 -7.94 -21.44 -21.23
C ILE A 348 -6.52 -21.95 -21.20
N GLU A 349 -6.09 -22.62 -22.25
CA GLU A 349 -4.74 -23.18 -22.34
C GLU A 349 -3.71 -22.10 -22.70
N GLY A 350 -2.64 -22.08 -21.91
CA GLY A 350 -1.43 -21.27 -22.11
C GLY A 350 -0.19 -22.13 -22.06
N ILE A 351 0.92 -21.56 -22.52
CA ILE A 351 2.26 -22.13 -22.31
C ILE A 351 3.15 -21.14 -21.59
N ILE A 352 4.02 -21.68 -20.74
CA ILE A 352 5.09 -20.96 -20.07
C ILE A 352 6.43 -21.65 -20.39
N GLN A 353 7.46 -20.85 -20.65
CA GLN A 353 8.79 -21.31 -21.02
C GLN A 353 9.85 -20.43 -20.37
N LEU A 354 10.99 -21.04 -20.01
CA LEU A 354 12.19 -20.31 -19.67
C LEU A 354 13.07 -20.12 -20.90
N GLN A 355 13.68 -18.95 -21.01
CA GLN A 355 14.50 -18.55 -22.14
C GLN A 355 15.72 -17.76 -21.63
N SER A 356 16.88 -18.02 -22.23
CA SER A 356 18.08 -17.18 -22.03
C SER A 356 17.86 -15.76 -22.56
N THR A 357 18.52 -14.75 -22.01
CA THR A 357 18.30 -13.33 -22.37
C THR A 357 18.63 -12.97 -23.82
N ASP A 358 19.51 -13.75 -24.46
CA ASP A 358 19.87 -13.71 -25.89
C ASP A 358 18.92 -14.52 -26.78
N GLY A 359 18.08 -15.34 -26.16
CA GLY A 359 17.10 -16.21 -26.77
C GLY A 359 17.65 -17.44 -27.49
N THR A 360 18.90 -17.83 -27.24
CA THR A 360 19.54 -18.99 -27.87
C THR A 360 19.02 -20.31 -27.32
N VAL A 361 18.87 -20.40 -25.99
CA VAL A 361 18.36 -21.58 -25.28
C VAL A 361 16.92 -21.33 -24.83
N LYS A 362 16.06 -22.33 -25.04
CA LYS A 362 14.64 -22.34 -24.63
C LYS A 362 14.25 -23.71 -24.09
N THR A 363 13.56 -23.73 -22.96
CA THR A 363 13.03 -24.97 -22.38
C THR A 363 11.86 -25.52 -23.18
N GLU A 364 11.57 -26.80 -22.99
CA GLU A 364 10.30 -27.39 -23.42
C GLU A 364 9.10 -26.59 -22.84
N PRO A 365 8.02 -26.35 -23.63
CA PRO A 365 6.86 -25.62 -23.16
C PRO A 365 6.07 -26.40 -22.13
N GLU A 366 5.90 -25.81 -20.95
CA GLU A 366 4.99 -26.31 -19.94
C GLU A 366 3.59 -25.75 -20.20
N PHE A 367 2.60 -26.64 -20.36
CA PHE A 367 1.21 -26.26 -20.58
C PHE A 367 0.52 -25.98 -19.26
N PHE A 368 -0.33 -24.95 -19.23
CA PHE A 368 -1.13 -24.64 -18.06
C PHE A 368 -2.54 -24.17 -18.41
N TYR A 369 -3.43 -24.31 -17.43
CA TYR A 369 -4.85 -24.03 -17.57
C TYR A 369 -5.22 -22.75 -16.80
N ALA A 370 -5.27 -21.63 -17.51
CA ALA A 370 -5.56 -20.33 -16.93
C ALA A 370 -7.02 -20.23 -16.43
N LYS A 371 -7.17 -20.08 -15.11
CA LYS A 371 -8.41 -19.62 -14.45
C LYS A 371 -8.27 -18.12 -14.16
N ASP A 372 -9.35 -17.35 -14.37
CA ASP A 372 -9.28 -15.89 -14.31
C ASP A 372 -8.96 -15.36 -12.90
N GLY A 373 -7.77 -14.81 -12.73
CA GLY A 373 -7.34 -14.12 -11.50
C GLY A 373 -6.87 -15.03 -10.36
N SER A 374 -6.73 -16.35 -10.58
CA SER A 374 -6.09 -17.25 -9.62
C SER A 374 -4.57 -17.25 -9.79
N ILE A 375 -3.85 -17.55 -8.72
CA ILE A 375 -2.41 -17.82 -8.75
C ILE A 375 -2.22 -19.26 -9.23
N ASP A 376 -1.40 -19.46 -10.26
CA ASP A 376 -0.93 -20.76 -10.75
C ASP A 376 0.58 -20.84 -10.52
N THR A 377 1.03 -21.85 -9.78
CA THR A 377 2.44 -22.04 -9.40
C THR A 377 3.07 -23.08 -10.31
N LYS A 378 4.25 -22.76 -10.85
CA LYS A 378 5.05 -23.61 -11.73
C LYS A 378 6.39 -23.87 -11.10
N TYR A 379 6.81 -25.13 -11.10
CA TYR A 379 8.05 -25.57 -10.47
C TYR A 379 9.01 -26.00 -11.58
N PHE A 380 9.98 -25.15 -11.90
CA PHE A 380 11.01 -25.49 -12.88
C PHE A 380 12.18 -26.16 -12.18
N PRO A 381 12.43 -27.48 -12.38
CA PRO A 381 13.58 -28.13 -11.78
C PRO A 381 14.89 -27.49 -12.30
N ARG A 382 15.99 -27.70 -11.56
CA ARG A 382 17.32 -27.25 -12.01
C ARG A 382 17.75 -27.93 -13.31
N GLU A 383 17.52 -29.23 -13.41
CA GLU A 383 17.81 -30.02 -14.62
C GLU A 383 16.57 -30.03 -15.51
N LEU A 384 16.67 -29.39 -16.68
CA LEU A 384 15.58 -29.19 -17.64
C LEU A 384 15.93 -29.80 -18.99
N THR A 385 14.94 -29.84 -19.88
CA THR A 385 15.12 -30.20 -21.30
C THR A 385 14.83 -29.00 -22.20
N ASP A 386 15.64 -28.83 -23.25
CA ASP A 386 15.37 -27.86 -24.30
C ASP A 386 14.28 -28.37 -25.27
N THR A 387 13.87 -27.51 -26.21
CA THR A 387 12.89 -27.89 -27.27
C THR A 387 13.39 -29.03 -28.19
N ASN A 388 14.70 -29.33 -28.20
CA ASN A 388 15.31 -30.42 -28.96
C ASN A 388 15.62 -31.66 -28.09
N ASN A 389 15.07 -31.72 -26.86
CA ASN A 389 15.25 -32.79 -25.90
C ASN A 389 16.72 -32.99 -25.45
N GLN A 390 17.51 -31.92 -25.45
CA GLN A 390 18.85 -31.86 -24.85
C GLN A 390 18.76 -31.42 -23.38
N PRO A 391 19.62 -31.94 -22.49
CA PRO A 391 19.67 -31.48 -21.11
C PRO A 391 20.17 -30.04 -21.03
N VAL A 392 19.55 -29.24 -20.16
CA VAL A 392 19.84 -27.82 -19.90
C VAL A 392 19.86 -27.62 -18.38
N ASP A 393 20.91 -27.00 -17.84
CA ASP A 393 20.92 -26.57 -16.45
C ASP A 393 20.36 -25.15 -16.33
N LEU A 394 19.42 -24.95 -15.39
CA LEU A 394 18.72 -23.68 -15.18
C LEU A 394 19.68 -22.50 -14.92
N LEU A 395 20.73 -22.71 -14.13
CA LEU A 395 21.65 -21.62 -13.75
C LEU A 395 22.82 -21.49 -14.71
N GLU A 396 23.32 -22.58 -15.28
CA GLU A 396 24.48 -22.52 -16.18
C GLU A 396 24.11 -22.13 -17.62
N ASP A 397 22.96 -22.56 -18.13
CA ASP A 397 22.61 -22.42 -19.55
C ASP A 397 21.51 -21.37 -19.82
N LEU A 398 20.64 -21.07 -18.84
CA LEU A 398 19.53 -20.11 -19.02
C LEU A 398 19.76 -18.76 -18.34
N VAL A 399 20.62 -18.70 -17.33
CA VAL A 399 20.93 -17.47 -16.58
C VAL A 399 22.21 -16.86 -17.14
N ASP A 400 22.16 -15.57 -17.48
CA ASP A 400 23.34 -14.86 -17.97
C ASP A 400 24.33 -14.47 -16.85
N ASP A 401 25.51 -13.96 -17.23
CA ASP A 401 26.56 -13.51 -16.29
C ASP A 401 26.08 -12.41 -15.33
N GLU A 402 24.98 -11.73 -15.64
CA GLU A 402 24.36 -10.69 -14.83
C GLU A 402 23.26 -11.24 -13.90
N GLY A 403 23.03 -12.55 -13.92
CA GLY A 403 22.02 -13.23 -13.12
C GLY A 403 20.59 -13.00 -13.63
N GLN A 404 20.39 -12.89 -14.94
CA GLN A 404 19.08 -12.61 -15.56
C GLN A 404 18.55 -13.81 -16.34
N ILE A 405 17.23 -13.97 -16.31
CA ILE A 405 16.49 -15.00 -17.07
C ILE A 405 15.18 -14.41 -17.60
N ASP A 406 14.75 -14.86 -18.77
CA ASP A 406 13.48 -14.47 -19.38
C ASP A 406 12.43 -15.59 -19.23
N VAL A 407 11.26 -15.22 -18.73
CA VAL A 407 10.09 -16.10 -18.62
C VAL A 407 9.07 -15.68 -19.66
N VAL A 408 8.76 -16.57 -20.59
CA VAL A 408 7.88 -16.31 -21.73
C VAL A 408 6.54 -16.99 -21.51
N VAL A 409 5.45 -16.22 -21.61
CA VAL A 409 4.08 -16.75 -21.52
C VAL A 409 3.32 -16.43 -22.80
N GLN A 410 2.63 -17.45 -23.34
CA GLN A 410 1.80 -17.32 -24.53
C GLN A 410 0.41 -17.92 -24.32
N CYS A 411 -0.59 -17.35 -25.01
CA CYS A 411 -1.95 -17.89 -25.06
C CYS A 411 -2.08 -18.77 -26.31
N ILE A 412 -2.53 -20.01 -26.14
CA ILE A 412 -2.65 -20.95 -27.26
C ILE A 412 -4.03 -20.87 -27.90
N GLU A 413 -5.06 -20.59 -27.11
CA GLU A 413 -6.43 -20.69 -27.58
C GLU A 413 -6.82 -19.52 -28.49
N ARG A 414 -7.32 -19.85 -29.69
CA ARG A 414 -7.66 -18.87 -30.72
C ARG A 414 -8.80 -17.96 -30.25
N ALA A 415 -8.68 -16.66 -30.56
CA ALA A 415 -9.65 -15.62 -30.23
C ALA A 415 -9.86 -15.40 -28.72
N GLN A 416 -8.96 -15.89 -27.88
CA GLN A 416 -8.90 -15.59 -26.45
C GLN A 416 -7.69 -14.70 -26.16
N TYR A 417 -7.72 -13.98 -25.04
CA TYR A 417 -6.65 -13.05 -24.68
C TYR A 417 -6.25 -13.23 -23.23
N PHE A 418 -4.94 -13.22 -22.98
CA PHE A 418 -4.38 -13.15 -21.64
C PHE A 418 -3.93 -11.73 -21.34
N GLY A 419 -4.33 -11.21 -20.19
CA GLY A 419 -4.00 -9.89 -19.69
C GLY A 419 -2.98 -9.98 -18.58
N PHE A 420 -1.92 -9.19 -18.69
CA PHE A 420 -0.81 -9.17 -17.75
C PHE A 420 -0.42 -7.74 -17.39
N ALA A 421 -0.05 -7.56 -16.12
CA ALA A 421 0.71 -6.44 -15.60
C ALA A 421 2.07 -6.94 -15.09
N GLN A 422 2.97 -6.01 -14.77
CA GLN A 422 4.31 -6.37 -14.30
C GLN A 422 4.27 -7.30 -13.08
N GLY A 423 3.42 -6.98 -12.10
CA GLY A 423 3.25 -7.76 -10.88
C GLY A 423 2.38 -9.03 -10.99
N ASP A 424 2.06 -9.49 -12.20
CA ASP A 424 1.28 -10.73 -12.40
C ASP A 424 2.16 -11.98 -12.61
N CYS A 425 3.48 -11.85 -12.74
CA CYS A 425 4.42 -12.98 -12.72
C CYS A 425 5.59 -12.66 -11.80
N TYR A 426 5.93 -13.60 -10.92
CA TYR A 426 7.00 -13.42 -9.94
C TYR A 426 7.60 -14.76 -9.52
N ILE A 427 8.85 -14.70 -9.07
CA ILE A 427 9.51 -15.85 -8.44
C ILE A 427 9.17 -15.83 -6.95
N HIS A 428 8.76 -16.98 -6.42
CA HIS A 428 8.41 -17.14 -5.02
C HIS A 428 9.65 -17.50 -4.19
N LEU A 429 10.20 -16.55 -3.42
CA LEU A 429 11.41 -16.78 -2.61
C LEU A 429 11.14 -17.50 -1.28
N GLY A 430 9.91 -17.98 -1.07
CA GLY A 430 9.45 -18.59 0.18
C GLY A 430 8.41 -17.74 0.92
N ASP A 431 7.89 -18.31 2.01
CA ASP A 431 6.88 -17.69 2.86
C ASP A 431 7.49 -17.06 4.13
N ALA A 432 7.20 -15.78 4.35
CA ALA A 432 7.47 -15.10 5.60
C ALA A 432 6.42 -15.44 6.67
N SER A 433 6.66 -15.03 7.93
CA SER A 433 5.70 -15.23 9.02
C SER A 433 4.42 -14.39 8.79
N PRO A 434 3.24 -15.01 8.66
CA PRO A 434 1.99 -14.28 8.44
C PRO A 434 1.62 -13.36 9.61
N VAL A 435 1.96 -13.76 10.84
CA VAL A 435 1.71 -12.97 12.07
C VAL A 435 2.55 -11.71 12.07
N TRP A 436 3.83 -11.84 11.70
CA TRP A 436 4.73 -10.69 11.61
C TRP A 436 4.29 -9.74 10.48
N ASN A 437 3.86 -10.29 9.35
CA ASN A 437 3.33 -9.50 8.24
C ASN A 437 2.06 -8.73 8.64
N PHE A 438 1.15 -9.37 9.38
CA PHE A 438 -0.02 -8.71 9.94
C PHE A 438 0.37 -7.57 10.90
N PHE A 439 1.37 -7.76 11.76
CA PHE A 439 1.90 -6.70 12.63
C PHE A 439 2.48 -5.52 11.83
N LYS A 440 3.26 -5.77 10.77
CA LYS A 440 3.80 -4.73 9.87
C LYS A 440 2.67 -3.87 9.27
N ALA A 441 1.54 -4.48 8.91
CA ALA A 441 0.37 -3.73 8.42
C ALA A 441 -0.22 -2.79 9.48
N TYR A 442 -0.36 -3.24 10.72
CA TYR A 442 -0.81 -2.39 11.83
C TYR A 442 0.19 -1.29 12.16
N LEU A 443 1.49 -1.54 12.01
CA LEU A 443 2.53 -0.54 12.16
C LEU A 443 2.43 0.56 11.08
N SER A 444 2.02 0.20 9.86
CA SER A 444 1.77 1.17 8.79
C SER A 444 0.52 2.03 9.08
N ILE A 445 -0.56 1.42 9.61
CA ILE A 445 -1.73 2.16 10.10
C ILE A 445 -1.35 3.10 11.26
N TRP A 446 -0.49 2.63 12.17
CA TRP A 446 0.04 3.44 13.27
C TRP A 446 0.78 4.68 12.76
N VAL A 447 1.60 4.54 11.72
CA VAL A 447 2.28 5.69 11.07
C VAL A 447 1.26 6.73 10.59
N GLN A 448 0.23 6.32 9.85
CA GLN A 448 -0.79 7.25 9.35
C GLN A 448 -1.53 7.96 10.51
N MET A 449 -1.84 7.22 11.57
CA MET A 449 -2.47 7.75 12.78
C MET A 449 -1.59 8.83 13.45
N VAL A 450 -0.28 8.59 13.58
CA VAL A 450 0.68 9.54 14.16
C VAL A 450 0.81 10.80 13.30
N LEU A 451 0.82 10.66 11.97
CA LEU A 451 0.83 11.79 11.04
C LEU A 451 -0.41 12.67 11.24
N VAL A 452 -1.60 12.07 11.29
CA VAL A 452 -2.85 12.79 11.53
C VAL A 452 -2.83 13.51 12.89
N ILE A 453 -2.38 12.84 13.95
CA ILE A 453 -2.24 13.47 15.28
C ILE A 453 -1.30 14.68 15.20
N SER A 454 -0.18 14.56 14.52
CA SER A 454 0.83 15.62 14.42
C SER A 454 0.30 16.83 13.64
N ILE A 455 -0.38 16.60 12.53
CA ILE A 455 -1.02 17.66 11.73
C ILE A 455 -2.12 18.34 12.57
N ALA A 456 -2.98 17.54 13.20
CA ALA A 456 -4.07 18.04 14.02
C ALA A 456 -3.60 18.88 15.21
N VAL A 457 -2.62 18.39 15.98
CA VAL A 457 -2.05 19.15 17.11
C VAL A 457 -1.44 20.46 16.61
N THR A 458 -0.69 20.42 15.50
CA THR A 458 -0.07 21.62 14.91
C THR A 458 -1.10 22.64 14.47
N ALA A 459 -2.13 22.22 13.72
CA ALA A 459 -3.24 23.08 13.30
C ALA A 459 -3.97 23.69 14.50
N SER A 460 -4.13 22.91 15.58
CA SER A 460 -4.82 23.33 16.80
C SER A 460 -4.09 24.41 17.60
N THR A 461 -2.81 24.69 17.31
CA THR A 461 -2.04 25.78 17.96
C THR A 461 -2.55 27.17 17.61
N VAL A 462 -3.09 27.36 16.40
CA VAL A 462 -3.56 28.66 15.88
C VAL A 462 -5.06 28.68 15.67
N LEU A 463 -5.60 27.60 15.11
CA LEU A 463 -6.97 27.56 14.63
C LEU A 463 -7.96 27.26 15.76
N SER A 464 -9.21 27.68 15.60
CA SER A 464 -10.30 27.23 16.46
C SER A 464 -10.63 25.76 16.18
N GLY A 465 -11.28 25.07 17.12
CA GLY A 465 -11.58 23.63 16.98
C GLY A 465 -12.23 23.24 15.64
N PRO A 466 -13.33 23.89 15.22
CA PRO A 466 -13.95 23.60 13.92
C PRO A 466 -13.06 23.87 12.71
N ILE A 467 -12.28 24.96 12.73
CA ILE A 467 -11.39 25.31 11.61
C ILE A 467 -10.19 24.35 11.54
N ALA A 468 -9.63 23.98 12.69
CA ALA A 468 -8.58 22.96 12.79
C ALA A 468 -9.06 21.60 12.27
N MET A 469 -10.33 21.24 12.51
CA MET A 469 -10.94 20.03 11.97
C MET A 469 -11.00 20.06 10.45
N LEU A 470 -11.56 21.12 9.86
CA LEU A 470 -11.66 21.26 8.41
C LEU A 470 -10.29 21.28 7.75
N PHE A 471 -9.32 21.98 8.36
CA PHE A 471 -7.94 22.02 7.87
C PHE A 471 -7.31 20.63 7.87
N THR A 472 -7.38 19.91 9.00
CA THR A 472 -6.79 18.56 9.11
C THR A 472 -7.48 17.56 8.19
N CYS A 473 -8.82 17.61 8.10
CA CYS A 473 -9.59 16.78 7.17
C CYS A 473 -9.18 17.03 5.71
N SER A 474 -9.04 18.30 5.33
CA SER A 474 -8.55 18.68 4.00
C SER A 474 -7.14 18.16 3.75
N PHE A 475 -6.26 18.21 4.74
CA PHE A 475 -4.89 17.69 4.65
C PHE A 475 -4.86 16.17 4.45
N ILE A 476 -5.73 15.44 5.13
CA ILE A 476 -5.89 13.98 4.96
C ILE A 476 -6.41 13.68 3.55
N LEU A 477 -7.49 14.32 3.13
CA LEU A 477 -8.09 14.10 1.81
C LEU A 477 -7.09 14.40 0.70
N LEU A 478 -6.44 15.57 0.73
CA LEU A 478 -5.45 15.94 -0.28
C LEU A 478 -4.24 14.99 -0.28
N GLY A 479 -3.84 14.47 0.88
CA GLY A 479 -2.76 13.49 0.96
C GLY A 479 -3.11 12.11 0.38
N PHE A 480 -4.38 11.69 0.42
CA PHE A 480 -4.84 10.49 -0.31
C PHE A 480 -4.91 10.70 -1.83
N PHE A 481 -5.18 11.93 -2.29
CA PHE A 481 -5.24 12.26 -3.71
C PHE A 481 -3.90 12.78 -4.27
N ARG A 482 -2.81 12.72 -3.50
CA ARG A 482 -1.51 13.30 -3.87
C ARG A 482 -1.00 12.77 -5.21
N ASP A 483 -1.06 11.46 -5.44
CA ASP A 483 -0.58 10.83 -6.68
C ASP A 483 -1.33 11.36 -7.91
N PHE A 484 -2.63 11.60 -7.77
CA PHE A 484 -3.45 12.20 -8.80
C PHE A 484 -3.04 13.65 -9.08
N PHE A 485 -2.86 14.49 -8.05
CA PHE A 485 -2.41 15.88 -8.22
C PHE A 485 -1.06 15.98 -8.91
N VAL A 486 -0.11 15.12 -8.51
CA VAL A 486 1.22 15.07 -9.12
C VAL A 486 1.12 14.60 -10.57
N GLY A 487 0.28 13.60 -10.86
CA GLY A 487 0.08 13.12 -12.23
C GLY A 487 -0.52 14.18 -13.16
N VAL A 488 -1.49 14.97 -12.68
CA VAL A 488 -2.05 16.11 -13.43
C VAL A 488 -0.97 17.16 -13.70
N ALA A 489 -0.14 17.49 -12.70
CA ALA A 489 0.89 18.50 -12.87
C ALA A 489 2.09 18.05 -13.71
N GLN A 490 2.36 16.74 -13.78
CA GLN A 490 3.41 16.17 -14.64
C GLN A 490 2.92 15.86 -16.06
N GLY A 491 1.63 16.03 -16.34
CA GLY A 491 1.03 15.71 -17.63
C GLY A 491 0.94 14.22 -17.94
N THR A 492 1.00 13.35 -16.91
CA THR A 492 0.82 11.90 -17.08
C THR A 492 -0.66 11.49 -17.06
N GLN A 493 -1.54 12.38 -16.60
CA GLN A 493 -2.98 12.19 -16.63
C GLN A 493 -3.58 12.73 -17.94
N GLU A 494 -4.45 11.93 -18.55
CA GLU A 494 -5.18 12.30 -19.76
C GLU A 494 -6.19 13.43 -19.46
N GLY A 495 -6.34 14.38 -20.38
CA GLY A 495 -7.29 15.50 -20.26
C GLY A 495 -6.68 16.85 -19.88
N GLY A 496 -5.37 16.93 -19.63
CA GLY A 496 -4.65 18.19 -19.42
C GLY A 496 -4.84 18.82 -18.04
N GLY A 497 -4.66 20.15 -17.96
CA GLY A 497 -4.80 20.90 -16.72
C GLY A 497 -6.25 21.02 -16.21
N PRO A 498 -6.47 21.50 -14.97
CA PRO A 498 -7.83 21.58 -14.39
C PRO A 498 -8.82 22.43 -15.20
N ILE A 499 -8.38 23.57 -15.74
CA ILE A 499 -9.22 24.47 -16.55
C ILE A 499 -9.42 23.87 -17.94
N GLU A 500 -8.37 23.30 -18.53
CA GLU A 500 -8.47 22.53 -19.77
C GLU A 500 -9.51 21.41 -19.67
N ALA A 501 -9.46 20.60 -18.61
CA ALA A 501 -10.42 19.54 -18.34
C ALA A 501 -11.85 20.07 -18.19
N LEU A 502 -12.03 21.19 -17.46
CA LEU A 502 -13.33 21.85 -17.33
C LEU A 502 -13.87 22.33 -18.70
N VAL A 503 -13.01 22.93 -19.53
CA VAL A 503 -13.39 23.37 -20.88
C VAL A 503 -13.77 22.18 -21.73
N ARG A 504 -13.02 21.08 -21.69
CA ARG A 504 -13.33 19.84 -22.42
C ARG A 504 -14.67 19.24 -21.99
N ILE A 505 -14.98 19.24 -20.69
CA ILE A 505 -16.27 18.78 -20.16
C ILE A 505 -17.42 19.63 -20.72
N VAL A 506 -17.29 20.96 -20.66
CA VAL A 506 -18.34 21.88 -21.14
C VAL A 506 -18.51 21.83 -22.65
N THR A 507 -17.44 21.61 -23.40
CA THR A 507 -17.46 21.54 -24.88
C THR A 507 -17.68 20.14 -25.43
N HIS A 508 -17.81 19.13 -24.56
CA HIS A 508 -17.91 17.71 -24.92
C HIS A 508 -16.78 17.23 -25.87
N MET A 509 -15.58 17.78 -25.71
CA MET A 509 -14.40 17.36 -26.48
C MET A 509 -13.80 16.08 -25.90
N ASN A 510 -13.16 15.28 -26.77
CA ASN A 510 -12.36 14.13 -26.33
C ASN A 510 -11.17 14.61 -25.48
N LEU A 511 -10.76 13.81 -24.49
CA LEU A 511 -9.64 14.08 -23.58
C LEU A 511 -8.28 14.13 -24.30
N ILE A 512 -8.14 13.37 -25.40
CA ILE A 512 -6.86 13.17 -26.10
C ILE A 512 -6.71 14.12 -27.32
N SER A 513 -7.82 14.64 -27.86
CA SER A 513 -7.75 15.47 -29.06
C SER A 513 -7.23 16.87 -28.75
N ASP A 514 -6.25 17.35 -29.51
CA ASP A 514 -5.77 18.73 -29.41
C ASP A 514 -6.88 19.75 -29.76
N PHE A 515 -6.82 20.93 -29.14
CA PHE A 515 -7.69 22.03 -29.52
C PHE A 515 -7.38 22.51 -30.94
N ARG A 516 -8.41 22.52 -31.80
CA ARG A 516 -8.28 22.81 -33.23
C ARG A 516 -7.81 24.23 -33.54
N ASP A 517 -8.21 25.20 -32.71
CA ASP A 517 -7.90 26.62 -32.90
C ASP A 517 -6.96 27.12 -31.80
N LYS A 518 -5.77 27.65 -32.13
CA LYS A 518 -4.84 28.24 -31.14
C LYS A 518 -5.24 29.67 -30.74
N ASN A 519 -6.50 29.86 -30.36
CA ASN A 519 -7.05 31.15 -29.99
C ASN A 519 -6.45 31.68 -28.67
N ILE A 520 -6.51 33.01 -28.47
CA ILE A 520 -6.04 33.68 -27.24
C ILE A 520 -6.68 33.08 -25.98
N ALA A 521 -7.95 32.65 -26.06
CA ALA A 521 -8.64 31.99 -24.97
C ALA A 521 -7.95 30.69 -24.51
N ILE A 522 -7.39 29.90 -25.44
CA ILE A 522 -6.67 28.66 -25.13
C ILE A 522 -5.29 28.96 -24.55
N GLN A 523 -4.63 30.04 -24.98
CA GLN A 523 -3.38 30.49 -24.36
C GLN A 523 -3.59 30.96 -22.92
N ILE A 524 -4.66 31.71 -22.65
CA ILE A 524 -5.02 32.15 -21.29
C ILE A 524 -5.35 30.93 -20.42
N MET A 525 -6.14 30.00 -20.93
CA MET A 525 -6.45 28.74 -20.22
C MET A 525 -5.18 27.97 -19.85
N ARG A 526 -4.28 27.75 -20.81
CA ARG A 526 -2.98 27.09 -20.54
C ARG A 526 -2.14 27.83 -19.51
N TRP A 527 -2.07 29.16 -19.59
CA TRP A 527 -1.33 29.96 -18.61
C TRP A 527 -1.90 29.84 -17.19
N ILE A 528 -3.24 29.80 -17.06
CA ILE A 528 -3.89 29.55 -15.77
C ILE A 528 -3.58 28.13 -15.28
N ASP A 529 -3.64 27.13 -16.17
CA ASP A 529 -3.32 25.75 -15.84
C ASP A 529 -1.86 25.58 -15.40
N ASP A 530 -0.90 26.21 -16.07
CA ASP A 530 0.51 26.21 -15.67
C ASP A 530 0.66 26.74 -14.24
N GLY A 531 -0.04 27.82 -13.90
CA GLY A 531 -0.06 28.39 -12.55
C GLY A 531 -0.70 27.47 -11.52
N LEU A 532 -1.81 26.80 -11.87
CA LEU A 532 -2.49 25.84 -11.00
C LEU A 532 -1.65 24.57 -10.79
N GLN A 533 -1.02 24.04 -11.84
CA GLN A 533 -0.12 22.89 -11.79
C GLN A 533 1.10 23.20 -10.91
N PHE A 534 1.69 24.39 -11.03
CA PHE A 534 2.76 24.83 -10.14
C PHE A 534 2.32 24.83 -8.66
N LEU A 535 1.12 25.33 -8.38
CA LEU A 535 0.54 25.30 -7.03
C LEU A 535 0.28 23.87 -6.55
N MET A 536 -0.18 22.97 -7.44
CA MET A 536 -0.38 21.55 -7.12
C MET A 536 0.92 20.85 -6.74
N VAL A 537 2.01 21.04 -7.50
CA VAL A 537 3.33 20.45 -7.16
C VAL A 537 3.86 21.01 -5.85
N SER A 538 3.73 22.32 -5.65
CA SER A 538 4.16 22.99 -4.42
C SER A 538 3.42 22.42 -3.20
N LEU A 539 2.11 22.23 -3.32
CA LEU A 539 1.29 21.64 -2.26
C LEU A 539 1.63 20.16 -2.04
N ALA A 540 1.81 19.39 -3.12
CA ALA A 540 2.16 17.97 -3.07
C ALA A 540 3.55 17.69 -2.47
N SER A 541 4.49 18.65 -2.53
CA SER A 541 5.79 18.51 -1.86
C SER A 541 5.71 18.57 -0.34
N VAL A 542 4.65 19.17 0.21
CA VAL A 542 4.45 19.31 1.67
C VAL A 542 3.54 18.20 2.19
N LEU A 543 2.51 17.84 1.43
CA LEU A 543 1.52 16.86 1.85
C LEU A 543 2.13 15.45 1.98
N PRO A 544 1.89 14.74 3.09
CA PRO A 544 2.24 13.33 3.20
C PRO A 544 1.36 12.52 2.24
N ASN A 545 1.97 11.52 1.59
CA ASN A 545 1.23 10.60 0.73
C ASN A 545 0.59 9.49 1.58
N PHE A 546 -0.72 9.55 1.82
CA PHE A 546 -1.39 8.53 2.62
C PHE A 546 -1.48 7.16 1.92
N ASN A 547 -1.40 7.13 0.59
CA ASN A 547 -1.40 5.88 -0.18
C ASN A 547 -0.12 5.07 0.04
N ASP A 548 1.03 5.72 0.15
CA ASP A 548 2.33 5.06 0.38
C ASP A 548 2.40 4.32 1.72
N PHE A 549 1.57 4.73 2.68
CA PHE A 549 1.45 4.07 3.99
C PHE A 549 0.35 2.99 4.02
N ASN A 550 -0.43 2.82 2.94
CA ASN A 550 -1.50 1.84 2.88
C ASN A 550 -0.99 0.51 2.31
N VAL A 551 -0.67 -0.42 3.21
CA VAL A 551 -0.17 -1.75 2.87
C VAL A 551 -1.23 -2.85 3.03
N SER A 552 -2.53 -2.49 3.14
CA SER A 552 -3.61 -3.47 3.36
C SER A 552 -3.67 -4.54 2.27
N ASN A 553 -3.33 -4.14 1.03
CA ASN A 553 -3.32 -5.04 -0.11
C ASN A 553 -2.23 -6.12 0.00
N TYR A 554 -1.05 -5.83 0.56
CA TYR A 554 -0.02 -6.86 0.71
C TYR A 554 -0.55 -8.04 1.52
N VAL A 555 -1.07 -7.76 2.72
CA VAL A 555 -1.60 -8.81 3.59
C VAL A 555 -2.85 -9.46 3.00
N ALA A 556 -3.77 -8.67 2.41
CA ALA A 556 -5.00 -9.23 1.83
C ALA A 556 -4.74 -10.17 0.64
N TYR A 557 -3.72 -9.89 -0.18
CA TYR A 557 -3.33 -10.76 -1.29
C TYR A 557 -2.28 -11.83 -0.88
N GLY A 558 -1.91 -11.89 0.40
CA GLY A 558 -0.98 -12.90 0.92
C GLY A 558 0.49 -12.66 0.58
N PHE A 559 0.89 -11.41 0.36
CA PHE A 559 2.28 -10.99 0.12
C PHE A 559 2.93 -10.41 1.39
N ASP A 560 4.22 -10.67 1.59
CA ASP A 560 5.01 -10.04 2.66
C ASP A 560 5.19 -8.55 2.39
N ILE A 561 5.06 -7.75 3.44
CA ILE A 561 5.41 -6.32 3.43
C ILE A 561 6.93 -6.20 3.61
N PRO A 562 7.67 -5.64 2.63
CA PRO A 562 9.12 -5.51 2.73
C PRO A 562 9.54 -4.72 3.98
N ALA A 563 10.54 -5.21 4.71
CA ALA A 563 11.04 -4.53 5.92
C ALA A 563 11.57 -3.11 5.62
N ASN A 564 12.21 -2.94 4.45
CA ASN A 564 12.67 -1.64 3.96
C ASN A 564 11.52 -0.64 3.83
N LEU A 565 10.36 -1.05 3.31
CA LEU A 565 9.20 -0.18 3.18
C LEU A 565 8.73 0.34 4.55
N VAL A 566 8.60 -0.56 5.52
CA VAL A 566 8.20 -0.20 6.89
C VAL A 566 9.21 0.77 7.52
N ALA A 567 10.51 0.55 7.33
CA ALA A 567 11.55 1.45 7.83
C ALA A 567 11.47 2.85 7.17
N GLN A 568 11.27 2.92 5.86
CA GLN A 568 11.06 4.17 5.13
C GLN A 568 9.82 4.92 5.67
N GLN A 569 8.73 4.22 5.92
CA GLN A 569 7.51 4.80 6.48
C GLN A 569 7.72 5.36 7.89
N LEU A 570 8.43 4.63 8.76
CA LEU A 570 8.75 5.08 10.13
C LEU A 570 9.63 6.33 10.14
N VAL A 571 10.67 6.37 9.31
CA VAL A 571 11.55 7.54 9.22
C VAL A 571 10.81 8.74 8.64
N THR A 572 9.99 8.51 7.61
CA THR A 572 9.13 9.56 7.04
C THR A 572 8.18 10.11 8.11
N CYS A 573 7.55 9.24 8.90
CA CYS A 573 6.71 9.62 10.03
C CYS A 573 7.46 10.51 11.03
N LEU A 574 8.66 10.06 11.44
CA LEU A 574 9.50 10.81 12.38
C LEU A 574 9.88 12.19 11.84
N ALA A 575 10.23 12.29 10.56
CA ALA A 575 10.55 13.56 9.91
C ALA A 575 9.36 14.53 9.93
N TYR A 576 8.16 14.04 9.61
CA TYR A 576 6.93 14.84 9.70
C TYR A 576 6.60 15.26 11.13
N VAL A 577 6.73 14.36 12.12
CA VAL A 577 6.51 14.68 13.54
C VAL A 577 7.45 15.81 13.99
N ILE A 578 8.74 15.72 13.64
CA ILE A 578 9.73 16.75 13.98
C ILE A 578 9.39 18.07 13.27
N GLY A 579 9.17 18.04 11.95
CA GLY A 579 8.86 19.23 11.16
C GLY A 579 7.60 19.94 11.66
N LEU A 580 6.52 19.19 11.90
CA LEU A 580 5.26 19.72 12.40
C LEU A 580 5.37 20.22 13.85
N ALA A 581 6.15 19.55 14.70
CA ALA A 581 6.42 20.05 16.05
C ALA A 581 7.16 21.39 16.05
N VAL A 582 8.12 21.56 15.13
CA VAL A 582 8.84 22.83 14.91
C VAL A 582 7.90 23.92 14.39
N VAL A 583 7.08 23.62 13.38
CA VAL A 583 6.07 24.56 12.88
C VAL A 583 5.10 24.97 13.99
N GLY A 584 4.56 24.00 14.72
CA GLY A 584 3.67 24.24 15.85
C GLY A 584 4.32 25.11 16.92
N TYR A 585 5.63 24.94 17.17
CA TYR A 585 6.37 25.74 18.13
C TYR A 585 6.37 27.23 17.74
N PHE A 586 6.72 27.54 16.48
CA PHE A 586 6.71 28.92 15.97
C PHE A 586 5.30 29.52 16.05
N LEU A 587 4.29 28.75 15.65
CA LEU A 587 2.90 29.18 15.65
C LEU A 587 2.37 29.47 17.07
N LEU A 588 2.66 28.59 18.03
CA LEU A 588 2.24 28.75 19.42
C LEU A 588 2.94 29.91 20.11
N ARG A 589 4.24 30.13 19.83
CA ARG A 589 5.03 31.22 20.42
C ARG A 589 4.61 32.59 19.93
N ASN A 590 4.15 32.69 18.68
CA ASN A 590 3.62 33.93 18.12
C ASN A 590 2.25 34.33 18.68
N ARG A 591 1.54 33.39 19.34
CA ARG A 591 0.27 33.64 20.03
C ARG A 591 0.52 34.14 21.46
N GLU A 592 -0.21 35.17 21.89
CA GLU A 592 -0.06 35.86 23.20
C GLU A 592 -0.49 35.02 24.42
N VAL A 593 0.11 33.83 24.58
CA VAL A 593 -0.15 32.92 25.70
C VAL A 593 1.01 32.92 26.69
N ALA A 594 2.20 33.33 26.24
CA ALA A 594 3.41 33.46 27.07
C ALA A 594 3.69 34.94 27.37
N LYS A 595 3.10 35.43 28.46
CA LYS A 595 3.58 36.61 29.20
C LYS A 595 3.71 36.26 30.66
#